data_AF-A0A497H4G3-F1
#
_entry.id   AF-A0A497H4G3-F1
#
_cell.length_a   1.000
_cell.length_b   1.000
_cell.length_c   1.000
_cell.angle_alpha   90.00
_cell.angle_beta   90.00
_cell.angle_gamma   90.00
#
_symmetry.space_group_name_H-M   'P 1'
#
loop_
_entity.id
_entity.type
_entity.pdbx_description
1 polymer ?
#
loop_
_entity_poly.entity_id
_entity_poly.type
_entity_poly.pdbx_seq_one_letter_code
_entity_poly.pdbx_strand_id
1 'polypeptide(L)'
;MKKLIAGMIVFGSIWGFLECSLGDWLHQYNMSALMVVAAVFLMAVTRRMFAQPGMQMGMALIAAILRHFNPIGGACLVCASIAIVVQGLAFELIWVIPWHKYQSMTMKASMGVVSFYTIAAVSYLATQIFTPLLTATPHLSDLAGVMPKIFAHAFIAGLAGAVALPVAHTEITIHLNDRFYYPVAAAVTAVCWMAVIAGV
;
A
#
# COMPACT_ATOMS: atom_id res chain seq x y z
N MET A 1 11.68 -15.70 11.82
CA MET A 1 10.31 -16.10 11.42
C MET A 1 9.23 -15.47 12.28
N LYS A 2 9.14 -15.73 13.60
CA LYS A 2 8.09 -15.17 14.47
C LYS A 2 7.95 -13.63 14.41
N LYS A 3 9.08 -12.91 14.49
CA LYS A 3 9.15 -11.45 14.38
C LYS A 3 8.66 -10.91 13.02
N LEU A 4 8.89 -11.67 11.94
CA LEU A 4 8.48 -11.28 10.60
C LEU A 4 6.97 -11.44 10.40
N ILE A 5 6.39 -12.54 10.89
CA ILE A 5 4.94 -12.76 10.86
C ILE A 5 4.24 -11.69 11.70
N ALA A 6 4.73 -11.42 12.91
CA ALA A 6 4.21 -10.35 13.75
C ALA A 6 4.32 -8.97 13.06
N GLY A 7 5.43 -8.71 12.35
CA GLY A 7 5.61 -7.53 11.51
C GLY A 7 4.57 -7.43 10.40
N MET A 8 4.35 -8.50 9.63
CA MET A 8 3.32 -8.55 8.59
C MET A 8 1.94 -8.21 9.18
N ILE A 9 1.57 -8.85 10.29
CA ILE A 9 0.28 -8.65 10.96
C ILE A 9 0.12 -7.20 11.40
N VAL A 10 1.08 -6.64 12.14
CA VAL A 10 0.92 -5.29 12.69
C VAL A 10 0.92 -4.22 11.59
N PHE A 11 1.88 -4.27 10.65
CA PHE A 11 1.99 -3.25 9.61
C PHE A 11 0.90 -3.40 8.54
N GLY A 12 0.47 -4.62 8.23
CA GLY A 12 -0.70 -4.86 7.38
C GLY A 12 -1.98 -4.36 8.04
N SER A 13 -2.13 -4.53 9.36
CA SER A 13 -3.30 -4.02 10.10
C SER A 13 -3.32 -2.48 10.17
N ILE A 14 -2.15 -1.85 10.37
CA ILE A 14 -2.02 -0.38 10.32
C ILE A 14 -2.42 0.13 8.93
N TRP A 15 -1.90 -0.49 7.86
CA TRP A 15 -2.24 -0.10 6.49
C TRP A 15 -3.74 -0.27 6.23
N GLY A 16 -4.31 -1.44 6.55
CA GLY A 16 -5.74 -1.68 6.36
C GLY A 16 -6.61 -0.67 7.13
N PHE A 17 -6.24 -0.34 8.37
CA PHE A 17 -6.93 0.69 9.14
C PHE A 17 -6.84 2.08 8.49
N LEU A 18 -5.68 2.46 7.94
CA LEU A 18 -5.53 3.70 7.18
C LEU A 18 -6.40 3.72 5.91
N GLU A 19 -6.51 2.60 5.20
CA GLU A 19 -7.40 2.47 4.02
C GLU A 19 -8.88 2.60 4.39
N CYS A 20 -9.30 2.07 5.54
CA CYS A 20 -10.68 2.15 6.00
C CYS A 20 -11.05 3.56 6.47
N SER A 21 -10.18 4.20 7.24
CA SER A 21 -10.45 5.52 7.82
C SER A 21 -10.10 6.66 6.85
N LEU A 22 -8.81 6.81 6.53
CA LEU A 22 -8.30 7.90 5.71
C LEU A 22 -8.57 7.67 4.22
N GLY A 23 -8.57 6.43 3.75
CA GLY A 23 -8.78 6.10 2.34
C GLY A 23 -10.16 6.52 1.82
N ASP A 24 -11.23 6.23 2.57
CA ASP A 24 -12.59 6.65 2.22
C ASP A 24 -12.75 8.17 2.26
N TRP A 25 -12.14 8.83 3.25
CA TRP A 25 -12.13 10.29 3.32
C TRP A 25 -11.38 10.92 2.13
N LEU A 26 -10.19 10.43 1.79
CA LEU A 26 -9.40 10.92 0.64
C LEU A 26 -10.11 10.68 -0.69
N HIS A 27 -10.88 9.60 -0.81
CA HIS A 27 -11.65 9.30 -2.02
C HIS A 27 -12.71 10.38 -2.29
N GLN A 28 -13.37 10.91 -1.26
CA GLN A 28 -14.37 11.98 -1.40
C GLN A 28 -13.77 13.28 -1.97
N TYR A 29 -12.49 13.55 -1.72
CA TYR A 29 -11.77 14.71 -2.26
C TYR A 29 -11.00 14.41 -3.56
N ASN A 30 -11.20 13.24 -4.17
CA ASN A 30 -10.46 12.78 -5.35
C ASN A 30 -8.93 12.73 -5.14
N MET A 31 -8.50 12.45 -3.90
CA MET A 31 -7.10 12.38 -3.46
C MET A 31 -6.65 10.95 -3.11
N SER A 32 -7.30 9.92 -3.66
CA SER A 32 -6.98 8.51 -3.41
C SER A 32 -5.52 8.14 -3.74
N ALA A 33 -4.87 8.90 -4.62
CA ALA A 33 -3.45 8.73 -4.92
C ALA A 33 -2.55 8.91 -3.68
N LEU A 34 -2.95 9.74 -2.72
CA LEU A 34 -2.19 9.93 -1.47
C LEU A 34 -2.20 8.68 -0.59
N MET A 35 -3.26 7.87 -0.65
CA MET A 35 -3.29 6.62 0.10
C MET A 35 -2.31 5.59 -0.49
N VAL A 36 -2.18 5.54 -1.82
CA VAL A 36 -1.13 4.75 -2.49
C VAL A 36 0.26 5.21 -2.06
N VAL A 37 0.49 6.53 -1.94
CA VAL A 37 1.76 7.07 -1.44
C VAL A 37 2.04 6.58 -0.02
N ALA A 38 1.05 6.66 0.88
CA ALA A 38 1.20 6.18 2.26
C ALA A 38 1.49 4.68 2.31
N ALA A 39 0.79 3.88 1.50
CA ALA A 39 0.98 2.43 1.38
C ALA A 39 2.39 2.09 0.91
N VAL A 40 2.82 2.65 -0.23
CA VAL A 40 4.16 2.38 -0.80
C VAL A 40 5.26 2.88 0.12
N PHE A 41 5.07 4.02 0.80
CA PHE A 41 6.01 4.51 1.81
C PHE A 41 6.15 3.53 2.98
N LEU A 42 5.04 3.04 3.53
CA LEU A 42 5.06 2.05 4.60
C LEU A 42 5.75 0.76 4.16
N MET A 43 5.49 0.30 2.93
CA MET A 43 6.17 -0.87 2.37
C MET A 43 7.68 -0.64 2.20
N ALA A 44 8.10 0.56 1.77
CA ALA A 44 9.51 0.92 1.67
C ALA A 44 10.23 0.92 3.02
N VAL A 45 9.60 1.51 4.06
CA VAL A 45 10.14 1.53 5.43
C VAL A 45 10.28 0.11 5.98
N THR A 46 9.22 -0.69 5.90
CA THR A 46 9.24 -2.06 6.42
C THR A 46 10.18 -2.97 5.63
N ARG A 47 10.32 -2.77 4.31
CA ARG A 47 11.31 -3.49 3.49
C ARG A 47 12.73 -3.21 3.97
N ARG A 48 13.04 -1.97 4.35
CA ARG A 48 14.33 -1.63 4.95
C ARG A 48 14.52 -2.28 6.32
N MET A 49 13.48 -2.26 7.17
CA MET A 49 13.57 -2.78 8.54
C MET A 49 13.78 -4.30 8.61
N PHE A 50 13.09 -5.06 7.76
CA PHE A 50 13.10 -6.53 7.83
C PHE A 50 13.95 -7.17 6.72
N ALA A 51 14.10 -6.52 5.57
CA ALA A 51 14.88 -6.99 4.43
C ALA A 51 14.51 -8.41 3.93
N GLN A 52 13.24 -8.79 4.02
CA GLN A 52 12.76 -10.13 3.64
C GLN A 52 11.81 -10.06 2.44
N PRO A 53 12.02 -10.90 1.41
CA PRO A 53 11.10 -11.01 0.27
C PRO A 53 9.74 -11.60 0.68
N GLY A 54 8.68 -11.15 0.04
CA GLY A 54 7.30 -11.58 0.30
C GLY A 54 6.64 -10.93 1.52
N MET A 55 7.36 -10.13 2.31
CA MET A 55 6.79 -9.43 3.45
C MET A 55 5.70 -8.43 3.05
N GLN A 56 5.92 -7.70 1.95
CA GLN A 56 5.00 -6.65 1.53
C GLN A 56 3.71 -7.22 0.96
N MET A 57 3.80 -8.35 0.26
CA MET A 57 2.63 -9.12 -0.14
C MET A 57 1.84 -9.62 1.08
N GLY A 58 2.52 -10.13 2.11
CA GLY A 58 1.86 -10.56 3.35
C GLY A 58 1.12 -9.41 4.06
N MET A 59 1.76 -8.24 4.15
CA MET A 59 1.13 -7.02 4.68
C MET A 59 -0.09 -6.59 3.85
N ALA A 60 0.03 -6.62 2.52
CA ALA A 60 -1.05 -6.28 1.61
C ALA A 60 -2.25 -7.21 1.75
N LEU A 61 -2.04 -8.51 1.93
CA LEU A 61 -3.13 -9.46 2.16
C LEU A 61 -3.88 -9.16 3.46
N ILE A 62 -3.17 -8.86 4.55
CA ILE A 62 -3.79 -8.51 5.83
C ILE A 62 -4.58 -7.19 5.71
N ALA A 63 -3.99 -6.18 5.07
CA ALA A 63 -4.64 -4.91 4.82
C ALA A 63 -5.91 -5.06 3.97
N ALA A 64 -5.84 -5.88 2.91
CA ALA A 64 -6.96 -6.15 2.02
C ALA A 64 -8.09 -6.91 2.71
N ILE A 65 -7.77 -7.90 3.57
CA ILE A 65 -8.77 -8.61 4.38
C ILE A 65 -9.51 -7.62 5.29
N LEU A 66 -8.76 -6.81 6.02
CA LEU A 66 -9.33 -5.84 6.96
C LEU A 66 -10.19 -4.81 6.20
N ARG A 67 -9.77 -4.35 5.03
CA ARG A 67 -10.56 -3.47 4.15
C ARG A 67 -11.82 -4.15 3.62
N HIS A 68 -11.74 -5.41 3.24
CA HIS A 68 -12.87 -6.16 2.71
C HIS A 68 -14.00 -6.33 3.73
N PHE A 69 -13.65 -6.49 5.01
CA PHE A 69 -14.60 -6.66 6.11
C PHE A 69 -15.01 -5.34 6.77
N ASN A 70 -14.67 -4.18 6.20
CA ASN A 70 -15.11 -2.90 6.75
C ASN A 70 -16.64 -2.76 6.59
N PRO A 71 -17.41 -2.68 7.70
CA PRO A 71 -18.87 -2.57 7.65
C PRO A 71 -19.34 -1.22 7.09
N ILE A 72 -18.50 -0.19 7.12
CA ILE A 72 -18.81 1.16 6.63
C ILE A 72 -17.90 1.44 5.43
N GLY A 73 -18.42 1.24 4.22
CA GLY A 73 -17.68 1.47 2.98
C GLY A 73 -18.54 2.20 1.96
N GLY A 74 -18.25 3.49 1.74
CA GLY A 74 -18.89 4.28 0.68
C GLY A 74 -18.34 3.99 -0.72
N ALA A 75 -17.14 3.38 -0.82
CA ALA A 75 -16.50 2.96 -2.06
C ALA A 75 -16.66 1.44 -2.30
N CYS A 76 -16.39 0.98 -3.52
CA CYS A 76 -16.42 -0.45 -3.84
C CYS A 76 -15.34 -1.21 -3.05
N LEU A 77 -15.75 -1.91 -1.99
CA LEU A 77 -14.88 -2.68 -1.09
C LEU A 77 -14.02 -3.71 -1.85
N VAL A 78 -14.61 -4.30 -2.88
CA VAL A 78 -13.92 -5.26 -3.77
C VAL A 78 -12.80 -4.57 -4.54
N CYS A 79 -13.03 -3.39 -5.13
CA CYS A 79 -12.00 -2.70 -5.89
C CYS A 79 -10.85 -2.22 -5.00
N ALA A 80 -11.17 -1.71 -3.79
CA ALA A 80 -10.14 -1.29 -2.83
C ALA A 80 -9.28 -2.49 -2.39
N SER A 81 -9.90 -3.64 -2.10
CA SER A 81 -9.19 -4.86 -1.71
C SER A 81 -8.25 -5.35 -2.82
N ILE A 82 -8.73 -5.37 -4.07
CA ILE A 82 -7.91 -5.74 -5.24
C ILE A 82 -6.75 -4.76 -5.40
N ALA A 83 -7.00 -3.46 -5.30
CA ALA A 83 -5.97 -2.44 -5.40
C ALA A 83 -4.85 -2.68 -4.38
N ILE A 84 -5.20 -2.94 -3.12
CA ILE A 84 -4.23 -3.18 -2.03
C ILE A 84 -3.36 -4.41 -2.34
N VAL A 85 -3.96 -5.53 -2.74
CA VAL A 85 -3.22 -6.75 -3.09
C VAL A 85 -2.27 -6.50 -4.27
N VAL A 86 -2.75 -5.83 -5.31
CA VAL A 86 -1.94 -5.52 -6.50
C VAL A 86 -0.80 -4.56 -6.15
N GLN A 87 -1.01 -3.59 -5.27
CA GLN A 87 0.05 -2.70 -4.78
C GLN A 87 1.17 -3.48 -4.12
N GLY A 88 0.84 -4.42 -3.22
CA GLY A 88 1.81 -5.26 -2.54
C GLY A 88 2.60 -6.16 -3.50
N LEU A 89 1.91 -6.75 -4.48
CA LEU A 89 2.54 -7.57 -5.51
C LEU A 89 3.47 -6.74 -6.41
N ALA A 90 2.99 -5.59 -6.92
CA ALA A 90 3.77 -4.69 -7.75
C ALA A 90 5.02 -4.18 -7.02
N PHE A 91 4.90 -3.87 -5.73
CA PHE A 91 6.03 -3.49 -4.89
C PHE A 91 7.10 -4.60 -4.83
N GLU A 92 6.70 -5.83 -4.49
CA GLU A 92 7.66 -6.95 -4.44
C GLU A 92 8.34 -7.17 -5.80
N LEU A 93 7.59 -7.12 -6.91
CA LEU A 93 8.14 -7.28 -8.25
C LEU A 93 9.19 -6.21 -8.61
N ILE A 94 8.91 -4.94 -8.30
CA ILE A 94 9.86 -3.84 -8.54
C ILE A 94 11.14 -4.04 -7.72
N TRP A 95 11.01 -4.57 -6.50
CA TRP A 95 12.12 -4.79 -5.58
C TRP A 95 12.90 -6.09 -5.79
N VAL A 96 12.44 -7.00 -6.65
CA VAL A 96 13.23 -8.16 -7.11
C VAL A 96 14.38 -7.70 -8.01
N ILE A 97 14.18 -6.62 -8.77
CA ILE A 97 15.19 -6.08 -9.64
C ILE A 97 16.35 -5.55 -8.77
N PRO A 98 17.60 -5.97 -9.01
CA PRO A 98 18.72 -5.59 -8.17
C PRO A 98 19.18 -4.15 -8.46
N TRP A 99 18.43 -3.16 -7.97
CA TRP A 99 18.78 -1.73 -8.00
C TRP A 99 19.88 -1.38 -6.96
N HIS A 100 20.94 -2.18 -6.91
CA HIS A 100 21.83 -2.39 -5.75
C HIS A 100 22.72 -1.21 -5.31
N LYS A 101 22.59 -0.01 -5.89
CA LYS A 101 23.51 1.10 -5.57
C LYS A 101 22.81 2.46 -5.55
N TYR A 102 21.85 2.65 -4.63
CA TYR A 102 21.28 3.96 -4.30
C TYR A 102 22.31 4.92 -3.66
N GLN A 103 23.37 5.25 -4.39
CA GLN A 103 24.48 6.04 -3.85
C GLN A 103 24.16 7.54 -3.87
N SER A 104 23.42 8.02 -4.86
CA SER A 104 23.03 9.42 -4.96
C SER A 104 21.58 9.66 -4.51
N MET A 105 21.33 10.85 -3.96
CA MET A 105 19.98 11.33 -3.65
C MET A 105 19.11 11.39 -4.92
N THR A 106 19.70 11.76 -6.06
CA THR A 106 19.00 11.80 -7.36
C THR A 106 18.53 10.42 -7.81
N MET A 107 19.31 9.38 -7.57
CA MET A 107 18.91 8.00 -7.90
C MET A 107 17.79 7.50 -6.98
N LYS A 108 17.82 7.84 -5.68
CA LYS A 108 16.71 7.52 -4.76
C LYS A 108 15.43 8.24 -5.17
N ALA A 109 15.53 9.52 -5.54
CA ALA A 109 14.38 10.31 -5.95
C ALA A 109 13.78 9.81 -7.28
N SER A 110 14.61 9.60 -8.31
CA SER A 110 14.13 9.07 -9.60
C SER A 110 13.48 7.70 -9.45
N MET A 111 14.05 6.86 -8.58
CA MET A 111 13.47 5.57 -8.26
C MET A 111 12.15 5.66 -7.53
N GLY A 112 12.04 6.61 -6.61
CA GLY A 112 10.78 6.93 -5.96
C GLY A 112 9.71 7.30 -6.96
N VAL A 113 10.04 8.16 -7.94
CA VAL A 113 9.11 8.54 -9.01
C VAL A 113 8.65 7.33 -9.80
N VAL A 114 9.58 6.54 -10.33
CA VAL A 114 9.25 5.39 -11.18
C VAL A 114 8.44 4.35 -10.41
N SER A 115 8.87 3.99 -9.20
CA SER A 115 8.21 2.96 -8.40
C SER A 115 6.81 3.36 -7.96
N PHE A 116 6.63 4.55 -7.39
CA PHE A 116 5.31 5.01 -6.92
C PHE A 116 4.35 5.21 -8.09
N TYR A 117 4.81 5.79 -9.21
CA TYR A 117 4.01 5.92 -10.42
C TYR A 117 3.56 4.55 -10.94
N THR A 118 4.50 3.61 -11.07
CA THR A 118 4.22 2.28 -11.63
C THR A 118 3.25 1.51 -10.74
N ILE A 119 3.48 1.50 -9.43
CA ILE A 119 2.59 0.84 -8.47
C ILE A 119 1.20 1.45 -8.53
N ALA A 120 1.09 2.79 -8.51
CA ALA A 120 -0.22 3.46 -8.61
C ALA A 120 -0.94 3.13 -9.92
N ALA A 121 -0.25 3.27 -11.06
CA ALA A 121 -0.83 3.01 -12.37
C ALA A 121 -1.30 1.56 -12.53
N VAL A 122 -0.44 0.59 -12.18
CA VAL A 122 -0.76 -0.85 -12.25
C VAL A 122 -1.94 -1.18 -11.35
N SER A 123 -1.99 -0.61 -10.15
CA SER A 123 -3.07 -0.89 -9.19
C SER A 123 -4.40 -0.33 -9.68
N TYR A 124 -4.43 0.90 -10.19
CA TYR A 124 -5.63 1.47 -10.78
C TYR A 124 -6.07 0.69 -12.03
N LEU A 125 -5.17 0.32 -12.93
CA LEU A 125 -5.49 -0.51 -14.10
C LEU A 125 -6.06 -1.86 -13.68
N ALA A 126 -5.44 -2.51 -12.69
CA ALA A 126 -5.92 -3.78 -12.17
C ALA A 126 -7.33 -3.66 -11.58
N THR A 127 -7.66 -2.57 -10.87
CA THR A 127 -9.04 -2.37 -10.42
C THR A 127 -10.04 -2.27 -11.57
N GLN A 128 -9.69 -1.60 -12.67
CA GLN A 128 -10.60 -1.49 -13.82
C GLN A 128 -10.77 -2.81 -14.57
N ILE A 129 -9.76 -3.69 -14.53
CA ILE A 129 -9.81 -4.99 -15.20
C ILE A 129 -10.53 -6.03 -14.32
N PHE A 130 -10.15 -6.13 -13.05
CA PHE A 130 -10.63 -7.20 -12.15
C PHE A 130 -11.94 -6.89 -11.46
N THR A 131 -12.26 -5.62 -11.18
CA THR A 131 -13.53 -5.29 -10.49
C THR A 131 -14.74 -5.69 -11.33
N PRO A 132 -14.82 -5.36 -12.64
CA PRO A 132 -15.94 -5.81 -13.47
C PRO A 132 -16.03 -7.34 -13.48
N LEU A 133 -14.93 -8.07 -13.65
CA LEU A 133 -14.94 -9.55 -13.65
C LEU A 133 -15.61 -10.18 -12.41
N LEU A 134 -15.65 -9.47 -11.28
CA LEU A 134 -16.26 -9.92 -10.03
C LEU A 134 -17.62 -9.29 -9.72
N THR A 135 -18.05 -8.25 -10.45
CA THR A 135 -19.24 -7.45 -10.10
C THR A 135 -20.18 -7.15 -11.26
N ALA A 136 -19.72 -7.19 -12.52
CA ALA A 136 -20.49 -6.80 -13.70
C ALA A 136 -19.88 -7.37 -15.01
N THR A 137 -20.44 -7.00 -16.17
CA THR A 137 -19.82 -7.36 -17.47
C THR A 137 -18.67 -6.40 -17.81
N PRO A 138 -17.47 -6.90 -18.18
CA PRO A 138 -16.32 -6.05 -18.49
C PRO A 138 -16.51 -5.31 -19.82
N HIS A 139 -16.53 -3.98 -19.77
CA HIS A 139 -16.55 -3.11 -20.95
C HIS A 139 -15.14 -2.56 -21.20
N LEU A 140 -14.32 -3.34 -21.91
CA LEU A 140 -12.92 -2.97 -22.20
C LEU A 140 -12.78 -1.71 -23.07
N SER A 141 -13.83 -1.33 -23.80
CA SER A 141 -13.87 -0.07 -24.58
C SER A 141 -13.75 1.17 -23.69
N ASP A 142 -14.28 1.13 -22.46
CA ASP A 142 -14.21 2.25 -21.52
C ASP A 142 -12.83 2.39 -20.87
N LEU A 143 -12.04 1.31 -20.86
CA LEU A 143 -10.69 1.33 -20.30
C LEU A 143 -9.80 2.33 -21.03
N ALA A 144 -9.87 2.38 -22.37
CA ALA A 144 -9.13 3.34 -23.18
C ALA A 144 -9.53 4.80 -22.88
N GLY A 145 -10.81 5.04 -22.58
CA GLY A 145 -11.31 6.36 -22.19
C GLY A 145 -10.86 6.80 -20.78
N VAL A 146 -10.66 5.85 -19.86
CA VAL A 146 -10.29 6.14 -18.47
C VAL A 146 -8.77 6.13 -18.25
N MET A 147 -7.99 5.52 -19.14
CA MET A 147 -6.51 5.49 -19.08
C MET A 147 -5.85 6.86 -18.84
N PRO A 148 -6.21 7.95 -19.56
CA PRO A 148 -5.61 9.26 -19.32
C PRO A 148 -5.82 9.74 -17.89
N LYS A 149 -7.02 9.51 -17.32
CA LYS A 149 -7.32 9.85 -15.93
C LYS A 149 -6.48 9.02 -14.96
N ILE A 150 -6.32 7.72 -15.20
CA ILE A 150 -5.49 6.84 -14.36
C ILE A 150 -4.05 7.31 -14.33
N PHE A 151 -3.45 7.56 -15.50
CA PHE A 151 -2.05 8.02 -15.57
C PHE A 151 -1.87 9.41 -14.94
N ALA A 152 -2.85 10.31 -15.08
CA ALA A 152 -2.83 11.60 -14.40
C ALA A 152 -2.87 11.46 -12.86
N HIS A 153 -3.65 10.53 -12.30
CA HIS A 153 -3.67 10.30 -10.85
C HIS A 153 -2.39 9.60 -10.37
N ALA A 154 -1.86 8.66 -11.15
CA ALA A 154 -0.59 7.99 -10.87
C ALA A 154 0.60 8.97 -10.88
N PHE A 155 0.53 10.04 -11.68
CA PHE A 155 1.55 11.09 -11.71
C PHE A 155 1.73 11.77 -10.35
N ILE A 156 0.65 12.01 -9.60
CA ILE A 156 0.71 12.57 -8.24
C ILE A 156 1.48 11.63 -7.31
N ALA A 157 1.21 10.32 -7.39
CA ALA A 157 1.93 9.33 -6.60
C ALA A 157 3.42 9.30 -6.98
N GLY A 158 3.74 9.38 -8.28
CA GLY A 158 5.11 9.49 -8.76
C GLY A 158 5.84 10.71 -8.21
N LEU A 159 5.24 11.91 -8.29
CA LEU A 159 5.83 13.13 -7.73
C LEU A 159 6.09 13.00 -6.22
N ALA A 160 5.13 12.47 -5.46
CA ALA A 160 5.31 12.23 -4.03
C ALA A 160 6.42 11.20 -3.76
N GLY A 161 6.57 10.19 -4.63
CA GLY A 161 7.62 9.19 -4.59
C GLY A 161 9.03 9.78 -4.61
N ALA A 162 9.24 10.90 -5.32
CA ALA A 162 10.52 11.61 -5.40
C ALA A 162 11.07 12.00 -4.02
N VAL A 163 10.17 12.27 -3.07
CA VAL A 163 10.51 12.65 -1.69
C VAL A 163 10.33 11.46 -0.74
N ALA A 164 9.23 10.71 -0.90
CA ALA A 164 8.87 9.62 0.01
C ALA A 164 9.92 8.50 0.05
N LEU A 165 10.47 8.08 -1.11
CA LEU A 165 11.44 6.99 -1.13
C LEU A 165 12.80 7.36 -0.50
N PRO A 166 13.38 8.55 -0.77
CA PRO A 166 14.54 9.01 -0.03
C PRO A 166 14.30 9.14 1.48
N VAL A 167 13.14 9.63 1.90
CA VAL A 167 12.77 9.75 3.31
C VAL A 167 12.70 8.37 3.97
N ALA A 168 12.10 7.37 3.30
CA ALA A 168 12.10 5.98 3.78
C ALA A 168 13.53 5.39 3.90
N HIS A 169 14.47 5.94 3.12
CA HIS A 169 15.90 5.60 3.16
C HIS A 169 16.73 6.50 4.09
N THR A 170 16.12 7.30 4.95
CA THR A 170 16.82 7.92 6.08
C THR A 170 17.07 6.91 7.20
N GLU A 171 18.17 7.07 7.96
CA GLU A 171 18.52 6.15 9.04
C GLU A 171 17.58 6.35 10.24
N ILE A 172 16.46 5.63 10.23
CA ILE A 172 15.58 5.55 11.39
C ILE A 172 15.96 4.29 12.18
N THR A 173 16.78 4.45 13.21
CA THR A 173 17.17 3.37 14.12
C THR A 173 16.11 3.18 15.22
N ILE A 174 15.13 2.32 14.96
CA ILE A 174 14.13 1.93 15.97
C ILE A 174 14.62 0.68 16.70
N HIS A 175 15.22 0.86 17.88
CA HIS A 175 15.56 -0.24 18.77
C HIS A 175 14.39 -0.57 19.69
N LEU A 176 13.53 -1.52 19.29
CA LEU A 176 12.52 -2.10 20.19
C LEU A 176 13.04 -3.40 20.79
N ASN A 177 13.01 -3.49 22.12
CA ASN A 177 13.27 -4.74 22.83
C ASN A 177 12.19 -5.77 22.50
N ASP A 178 12.58 -7.01 22.21
CA ASP A 178 11.67 -8.11 21.86
C ASP A 178 10.60 -8.36 22.95
N ARG A 179 10.91 -8.05 24.22
CA ARG A 179 9.94 -8.13 25.33
C ARG A 179 8.73 -7.23 25.13
N PHE A 180 8.91 -6.05 24.53
CA PHE A 180 7.83 -5.10 24.28
C PHE A 180 7.30 -5.18 22.85
N TYR A 181 8.09 -5.71 21.92
CA TYR A 181 7.71 -5.83 20.51
C TYR A 181 6.40 -6.62 20.32
N TYR A 182 6.31 -7.84 20.83
CA TYR A 182 5.14 -8.69 20.66
C TYR A 182 3.86 -8.15 21.34
N PRO A 183 3.89 -7.69 22.61
CA PRO A 183 2.68 -7.16 23.24
C PRO A 183 2.21 -5.85 22.59
N VAL A 184 3.14 -4.96 22.19
CA VAL A 184 2.78 -3.73 21.47
C VAL A 184 2.20 -4.06 20.11
N ALA A 185 2.81 -4.98 19.35
CA ALA A 185 2.29 -5.41 18.06
C ALA A 185 0.88 -6.00 18.18
N ALA A 186 0.63 -6.84 19.20
CA ALA A 186 -0.69 -7.40 19.47
C ALA A 186 -1.71 -6.33 19.85
N ALA A 187 -1.35 -5.38 20.72
CA ALA A 187 -2.23 -4.29 21.12
C ALA A 187 -2.59 -3.37 19.94
N VAL A 188 -1.60 -2.95 19.14
CA VAL A 188 -1.84 -2.12 17.96
C VAL A 188 -2.72 -2.86 16.94
N THR A 189 -2.43 -4.14 16.69
CA THR A 189 -3.26 -4.98 15.82
C THR A 189 -4.69 -5.03 16.32
N ALA A 190 -4.90 -5.33 17.60
CA ALA A 190 -6.24 -5.39 18.18
C ALA A 190 -6.99 -4.07 18.02
N VAL A 191 -6.33 -2.94 18.30
CA VAL A 191 -6.93 -1.61 18.12
C VAL A 191 -7.32 -1.35 16.66
N CYS A 192 -6.45 -1.63 15.69
CA CYS A 192 -6.76 -1.46 14.27
C CYS A 192 -7.99 -2.27 13.84
N TRP A 193 -8.05 -3.55 14.23
CA TRP A 193 -9.17 -4.43 13.87
C TRP A 193 -10.47 -4.04 14.58
N MET A 194 -10.42 -3.75 15.88
CA MET A 194 -11.59 -3.32 16.64
C MET A 194 -12.15 -2.00 16.11
N ALA A 195 -11.29 -1.04 15.75
CA ALA A 195 -11.71 0.24 15.20
C ALA A 195 -12.47 0.06 13.87
N VAL A 196 -11.94 -0.76 12.95
CA VAL A 196 -12.62 -1.04 11.68
C VAL A 196 -13.92 -1.80 11.89
N ILE A 197 -13.95 -2.84 12.75
CA ILE A 197 -15.18 -3.57 13.05
C ILE A 197 -16.24 -2.66 13.70
N ALA A 198 -15.80 -1.68 14.50
CA ALA A 198 -16.69 -0.67 15.09
C ALA A 198 -17.17 0.38 14.08
N GLY A 199 -16.66 0.38 12.83
CA GLY A 199 -17.08 1.28 11.76
C GLY A 199 -16.32 2.61 11.70
N VAL A 200 -15.04 2.62 12.07
CA VAL A 200 -14.12 3.75 11.81
C VAL A 200 -13.46 3.58 10.45
#